data_AF-A0A8B8EX98-F1
#
_entry.id   AF-A0A8B8EX98-F1
#
_cell.length_a   1.000
_cell.length_b   1.000
_cell.length_c   1.000
_cell.angle_alpha   90.00
_cell.angle_beta   90.00
_cell.angle_gamma   90.00
#
_symmetry.space_group_name_H-M   'P 1'
#
loop_
_entity.id
_entity.type
_entity.pdbx_description
1 polymer ?
#
loop_
_entity_poly.entity_id
_entity_poly.type
_entity_poly.pdbx_seq_one_letter_code
_entity_poly.pdbx_strand_id
1 'polypeptide(L)'
;MGLLSDPKRQKKIIEVISKYNNLLCVLCYLSGVLGFLALAYQPLNGATYFSENALLPGLVTNEFYAEINMNALASELKEEFNKEKRKVPRDWIYNHLREIGLDTYIQNYSIKYPLDIAKGQVIIS
;
A
#
# COMPACT_ATOMS: atom_id res chain seq x y z
N MET A 1 7.79 -42.25 -18.73
CA MET A 1 6.57 -43.01 -18.35
C MET A 1 6.88 -44.48 -18.04
N GLY A 2 7.93 -44.80 -17.25
CA GLY A 2 8.32 -46.19 -16.94
C GLY A 2 8.28 -46.55 -15.45
N LEU A 3 8.08 -45.55 -14.56
CA LEU A 3 8.08 -45.76 -13.11
C LEU A 3 6.73 -46.27 -12.59
N LEU A 4 5.64 -45.97 -13.29
CA LEU A 4 4.26 -46.34 -12.93
C LEU A 4 3.74 -47.56 -13.71
N SER A 5 4.47 -48.02 -14.71
CA SER A 5 4.04 -49.07 -15.66
C SER A 5 4.51 -50.47 -15.28
N ASP A 6 5.38 -50.59 -14.27
CA ASP A 6 5.98 -51.85 -13.85
C ASP A 6 5.27 -52.39 -12.58
N PRO A 7 4.41 -53.44 -12.71
CA PRO A 7 3.52 -53.89 -11.64
C PRO A 7 4.27 -54.43 -10.40
N LYS A 8 5.50 -54.94 -10.57
CA LYS A 8 6.32 -55.41 -9.44
C LYS A 8 6.83 -54.23 -8.59
N ARG A 9 7.24 -53.16 -9.26
CA ARG A 9 7.75 -51.94 -8.62
C ARG A 9 6.61 -51.17 -7.95
N GLN A 10 5.44 -51.14 -8.59
CA GLN A 10 4.22 -50.54 -8.06
C GLN A 10 3.76 -51.23 -6.76
N LYS A 11 3.76 -52.57 -6.71
CA LYS A 11 3.45 -53.32 -5.48
C LYS A 11 4.36 -52.94 -4.31
N LYS A 12 5.67 -52.85 -4.56
CA LYS A 12 6.65 -52.49 -3.53
C LYS A 12 6.46 -51.06 -3.02
N ILE A 13 6.13 -50.12 -3.91
CA ILE A 13 5.82 -48.73 -3.53
C ILE A 13 4.54 -48.69 -2.68
N ILE A 14 3.49 -49.41 -3.10
CA ILE A 14 2.22 -49.49 -2.36
C ILE A 14 2.43 -50.11 -0.98
N GLU A 15 3.19 -51.20 -0.88
CA GLU A 15 3.50 -51.83 0.41
C GLU A 15 4.27 -50.90 1.35
N VAL A 16 5.25 -50.15 0.83
CA VAL A 16 5.99 -49.16 1.63
C VAL A 16 5.08 -48.02 2.08
N ILE A 17 4.27 -47.46 1.18
CA ILE A 17 3.33 -46.38 1.52
C ILE A 17 2.29 -46.87 2.55
N SER A 18 1.70 -48.06 2.35
CA SER A 18 0.76 -48.63 3.30
C SER A 18 1.40 -48.90 4.66
N LYS A 19 2.66 -49.33 4.70
CA LYS A 19 3.40 -49.56 5.95
C LYS A 19 3.65 -48.26 6.73
N TYR A 20 3.95 -47.16 6.04
CA TYR A 20 4.28 -45.87 6.66
C TYR A 20 3.15 -44.84 6.57
N ASN A 21 1.93 -45.26 6.19
CA ASN A 21 0.80 -44.38 5.92
C ASN A 21 0.49 -43.45 7.10
N ASN A 22 0.35 -44.03 8.30
CA ASN A 22 0.04 -43.25 9.50
C ASN A 22 1.14 -42.21 9.81
N LEU A 23 2.41 -42.58 9.64
CA LEU A 23 3.54 -41.67 9.86
C LEU A 23 3.53 -40.53 8.82
N LEU A 24 3.26 -40.85 7.56
CA LEU A 24 3.14 -39.87 6.48
C LEU A 24 1.98 -38.89 6.73
N CYS A 25 0.81 -39.39 7.15
CA CYS A 25 -0.33 -38.53 7.50
C CYS A 25 0.02 -37.57 8.63
N VAL A 26 0.68 -38.04 9.69
CA VAL A 26 1.11 -37.20 10.82
C VAL A 26 2.13 -36.15 10.37
N LEU A 27 3.13 -36.53 9.55
CA LEU A 27 4.11 -35.59 9.03
C LEU A 27 3.48 -34.53 8.13
N CYS A 28 2.57 -34.94 7.23
CA CYS A 28 1.83 -34.00 6.40
C CYS A 28 0.98 -33.03 7.24
N TYR A 29 0.27 -33.54 8.25
CA TYR A 29 -0.51 -32.70 9.16
C TYR A 29 0.37 -31.68 9.90
N LEU A 30 1.48 -32.12 10.50
CA LEU A 30 2.41 -31.24 11.20
C LEU A 30 3.03 -30.20 10.26
N SER A 31 3.39 -30.59 9.03
CA SER A 31 3.91 -29.66 8.03
C SER A 31 2.87 -28.60 7.64
N GLY A 32 1.60 -28.97 7.53
CA GLY A 32 0.50 -28.05 7.28
C GLY A 32 0.29 -27.06 8.43
N VAL A 33 0.29 -27.55 9.68
CA VAL A 33 0.18 -26.70 10.87
C VAL A 33 1.36 -25.74 10.98
N LEU A 34 2.59 -26.22 10.77
CA LEU A 34 3.79 -25.38 10.79
C LEU A 34 3.78 -24.36 9.65
N GLY A 35 3.34 -24.74 8.45
CA GLY A 35 3.16 -23.82 7.33
C GLY A 35 2.10 -22.75 7.61
N PHE A 36 0.99 -23.13 8.24
CA PHE A 36 -0.06 -22.19 8.65
C PHE A 36 0.43 -21.21 9.72
N LEU A 37 1.18 -21.68 10.71
CA LEU A 37 1.80 -20.80 11.71
C LEU A 37 2.91 -19.92 11.11
N ALA A 38 3.64 -20.41 10.12
CA ALA A 38 4.63 -19.62 9.39
C ALA A 38 4.00 -18.45 8.62
N LEU A 39 2.74 -18.57 8.18
CA LEU A 39 1.98 -17.45 7.62
C LEU A 39 1.66 -16.36 8.66
N ALA A 40 1.74 -16.61 9.96
CA ALA A 40 1.63 -15.52 10.95
C ALA A 40 2.95 -14.73 11.09
N TYR A 41 4.07 -15.27 10.62
CA TYR A 41 5.38 -14.64 10.72
C TYR A 41 5.61 -13.69 9.54
N GLN A 42 5.70 -12.40 9.84
CA GLN A 42 5.70 -11.30 8.86
C GLN A 42 6.80 -11.37 7.78
N PRO A 43 8.01 -11.92 8.04
CA PRO A 43 9.00 -12.16 6.98
C PRO A 43 8.67 -13.32 6.02
N LEU A 44 7.84 -14.29 6.43
CA LEU A 44 7.45 -15.45 5.61
C LEU A 44 6.06 -15.29 4.97
N ASN A 45 5.24 -14.38 5.50
CA ASN A 45 3.98 -13.96 4.92
C ASN A 45 4.22 -12.68 4.12
N GLY A 46 4.31 -12.80 2.79
CA GLY A 46 4.34 -11.65 1.90
C GLY A 46 3.05 -10.83 2.08
N ALA A 47 3.14 -9.78 2.92
CA ALA A 47 2.11 -8.79 3.27
C ALA A 47 0.79 -9.00 2.52
N THR A 48 -0.08 -9.82 3.12
CA THR A 48 -1.30 -10.27 2.44
C THR A 48 -2.24 -9.07 2.24
N TYR A 49 -2.53 -8.80 0.95
CA TYR A 49 -3.43 -7.80 0.39
C TYR A 49 -2.95 -6.33 0.42
N PHE A 50 -2.36 -5.90 -0.70
CA PHE A 50 -2.30 -4.51 -1.12
C PHE A 50 -3.26 -4.33 -2.32
N SER A 51 -4.23 -3.44 -2.18
CA SER A 51 -5.16 -3.05 -3.26
C SER A 51 -4.41 -2.35 -4.40
N GLU A 52 -4.91 -2.43 -5.65
CA GLU A 52 -4.26 -1.82 -6.82
C GLU A 52 -4.15 -0.28 -6.75
N ASN A 53 -4.97 0.38 -5.91
CA ASN A 53 -4.81 1.82 -5.59
C ASN A 53 -3.63 2.12 -4.66
N ALA A 54 -2.89 1.10 -4.21
CA ALA A 54 -1.84 1.24 -3.21
C ALA A 54 -0.42 1.01 -3.75
N LEU A 55 -0.25 0.77 -5.05
CA LEU A 55 1.06 0.78 -5.70
C LEU A 55 0.90 1.34 -7.11
N LEU A 56 1.43 2.54 -7.40
CA LEU A 56 1.95 2.75 -8.75
C LEU A 56 2.91 1.57 -9.02
N PRO A 57 2.60 0.66 -9.95
CA PRO A 57 3.02 -0.74 -9.91
C PRO A 57 4.50 -0.99 -10.26
N GLY A 58 5.37 -0.01 -10.05
CA GLY A 58 6.82 -0.09 -10.25
C GLY A 58 7.65 0.63 -9.19
N LEU A 59 7.07 1.09 -8.07
CA LEU A 59 7.83 1.79 -7.03
C LEU A 59 8.58 0.77 -6.15
N VAL A 60 9.83 0.49 -6.51
CA VAL A 60 10.76 -0.45 -5.85
C VAL A 60 11.15 -0.02 -4.43
N THR A 61 10.74 1.17 -3.99
CA THR A 61 11.02 1.72 -2.67
C THR A 61 9.73 1.95 -1.88
N ASN A 62 9.56 1.22 -0.77
CA ASN A 62 8.47 1.45 0.20
C ASN A 62 8.67 2.70 1.06
N GLU A 63 9.86 3.29 1.01
CA GLU A 63 10.16 4.55 1.68
C GLU A 63 9.91 5.70 0.71
N PHE A 64 9.29 6.77 1.19
CA PHE A 64 9.22 8.03 0.48
C PHE A 64 10.64 8.63 0.46
N TYR A 65 11.45 8.18 -0.50
CA TYR A 65 12.74 8.80 -0.87
C TYR A 65 12.47 10.09 -1.62
N ALA A 66 11.73 11.00 -1.00
CA ALA A 66 11.75 12.37 -1.44
C ALA A 66 12.93 13.01 -0.71
N GLU A 67 14.08 12.98 -1.36
CA GLU A 67 15.08 14.05 -1.22
C GLU A 67 14.51 15.42 -1.63
N ILE A 68 13.23 15.51 -2.01
CA ILE A 68 12.44 16.72 -1.89
C ILE A 68 12.44 17.10 -0.42
N ASN A 69 13.28 18.08 -0.12
CA ASN A 69 13.46 18.68 1.19
C ASN A 69 12.10 19.20 1.70
N MET A 70 11.29 18.34 2.32
CA MET A 70 9.95 18.66 2.82
C MET A 70 9.99 19.88 3.74
N ASN A 71 11.12 20.05 4.44
CA ASN A 71 11.41 21.22 5.27
C ASN A 71 11.59 22.50 4.44
N ALA A 72 12.23 22.43 3.27
CA ALA A 72 12.34 23.56 2.34
C ALA A 72 10.96 23.92 1.77
N LEU A 73 10.20 22.94 1.27
CA LEU A 73 8.84 23.18 0.76
C LEU A 73 7.92 23.78 1.83
N ALA A 74 7.97 23.27 3.05
CA ALA A 74 7.22 23.83 4.18
C ALA A 74 7.68 25.25 4.53
N SER A 75 8.97 25.56 4.38
CA SER A 75 9.50 26.90 4.62
C SER A 75 9.07 27.89 3.55
N GLU A 76 9.15 27.51 2.27
CA GLU A 76 8.67 28.32 1.14
C GLU A 76 7.18 28.63 1.26
N LEU A 77 6.36 27.62 1.53
CA LEU A 77 4.92 27.83 1.74
C LEU A 77 4.66 28.80 2.90
N LYS A 78 5.43 28.68 4.00
CA LYS A 78 5.32 29.59 5.15
C LYS A 78 5.71 31.03 4.80
N GLU A 79 6.71 31.23 3.95
CA GLU A 79 7.09 32.55 3.45
C GLU A 79 5.96 33.18 2.62
N GLU A 80 5.31 32.41 1.75
CA GLU A 80 4.16 32.90 0.97
C GLU A 80 2.99 33.32 1.87
N PHE A 81 2.69 32.55 2.91
CA PHE A 81 1.69 32.94 3.92
C PHE A 81 2.06 34.21 4.69
N ASN A 82 3.35 34.52 4.84
CA ASN A 82 3.81 35.72 5.53
C ASN A 82 3.69 36.98 4.66
N LYS A 83 3.67 36.87 3.33
CA LYS A 83 3.51 38.00 2.41
C LYS A 83 2.12 38.65 2.54
N GLU A 84 1.08 37.84 2.58
CA GLU A 84 -0.31 38.29 2.73
C GLU A 84 -0.97 37.61 3.94
N LYS A 85 -0.81 38.24 5.12
CA LYS A 85 -1.42 37.74 6.36
C LYS A 85 -2.93 37.58 6.17
N ARG A 86 -3.42 36.34 6.35
CA ARG A 86 -4.83 35.90 6.26
C ARG A 86 -5.36 35.56 4.88
N LYS A 87 -4.53 35.55 3.84
CA LYS A 87 -4.91 35.02 2.53
C LYS A 87 -4.14 33.74 2.25
N VAL A 88 -4.83 32.73 1.74
CA VAL A 88 -4.18 31.51 1.28
C VAL A 88 -3.47 31.82 -0.04
N PRO A 89 -2.20 31.43 -0.23
CA PRO A 89 -1.47 31.69 -1.47
C PRO A 89 -1.94 30.75 -2.59
N ARG A 90 -3.20 30.89 -3.01
CA ARG A 90 -3.88 30.02 -4.00
C ARG A 90 -3.07 29.89 -5.28
N ASP A 91 -2.62 31.02 -5.83
CA ASP A 91 -1.94 31.04 -7.12
C ASP A 91 -0.58 30.34 -7.05
N TRP A 92 0.13 30.51 -5.94
CA TRP A 92 1.38 29.80 -5.68
C TRP A 92 1.16 28.29 -5.59
N ILE A 93 0.15 27.84 -4.82
CA ILE A 93 -0.19 26.42 -4.68
C ILE A 93 -0.58 25.82 -6.05
N TYR A 94 -1.42 26.53 -6.80
CA TYR A 94 -1.87 26.11 -8.13
C TYR A 94 -0.68 25.91 -9.08
N ASN A 95 0.23 26.89 -9.15
CA ASN A 95 1.40 26.81 -10.01
C ASN A 95 2.36 25.71 -9.56
N HIS A 96 2.63 25.59 -8.25
CA HIS A 96 3.54 24.59 -7.72
C HIS A 96 3.07 23.15 -7.99
N LEU A 97 1.76 22.87 -7.80
CA LEU A 97 1.18 21.56 -8.12
C LEU A 97 1.27 21.25 -9.62
N ARG A 98 1.10 22.26 -10.48
CA ARG A 98 1.25 22.10 -11.93
C ARG A 98 2.71 21.85 -12.33
N GLU A 99 3.67 22.53 -11.70
CA GLU A 99 5.10 22.39 -11.96
C GLU A 99 5.62 20.99 -11.63
N ILE A 100 5.09 20.36 -10.56
CA ILE A 100 5.41 18.96 -10.22
C ILE A 100 4.67 17.94 -11.10
N GLY A 101 3.94 18.40 -12.11
CA GLY A 101 3.30 17.56 -13.14
C GLY A 101 1.89 17.10 -12.81
N LEU A 102 1.19 17.72 -11.84
CA LEU A 102 -0.20 17.40 -11.54
C LEU A 102 -1.17 18.19 -12.43
N ASP A 103 -2.18 17.50 -12.94
CA ASP A 103 -3.34 18.12 -13.57
C ASP A 103 -4.15 18.87 -12.50
N THR A 104 -3.91 20.18 -12.42
CA THR A 104 -4.42 21.03 -11.34
C THR A 104 -5.53 21.95 -11.86
N TYR A 105 -6.62 22.09 -11.10
CA TYR A 105 -7.77 22.92 -11.44
C TYR A 105 -8.19 23.79 -10.24
N ILE A 106 -8.68 25.00 -10.52
CA ILE A 106 -9.26 25.88 -9.50
C ILE A 106 -10.78 25.71 -9.50
N GLN A 107 -11.33 25.28 -8.37
CA GLN A 107 -12.77 25.15 -8.19
C GLN A 107 -13.33 26.34 -7.39
N ASN A 108 -14.31 27.03 -7.99
CA ASN A 108 -15.08 28.06 -7.29
C ASN A 108 -16.23 27.41 -6.51
N TYR A 109 -16.33 27.71 -5.23
CA TYR A 109 -17.41 27.22 -4.37
C TYR A 109 -18.00 28.36 -3.54
N SER A 110 -19.25 28.18 -3.12
CA SER A 110 -19.93 29.13 -2.23
C SER A 110 -20.27 28.43 -0.93
N ILE A 111 -19.82 28.98 0.19
CA ILE A 111 -20.19 28.48 1.52
C ILE A 111 -21.48 29.17 1.95
N LYS A 112 -22.54 28.39 2.18
CA LYS A 112 -23.75 28.88 2.86
C LYS A 112 -23.66 28.50 4.34
N TYR A 113 -23.48 29.48 5.21
CA TYR A 113 -23.47 29.25 6.65
C TYR A 113 -24.90 29.13 7.17
N PRO A 114 -25.33 27.98 7.71
CA PRO A 114 -26.71 27.76 8.12
C PRO A 114 -27.14 28.59 9.35
N LEU A 115 -26.18 29.16 10.09
CA LEU A 115 -26.43 29.91 11.33
C LEU A 115 -26.00 31.39 11.26
N ASP A 116 -25.63 31.91 10.08
CA ASP A 116 -25.20 33.31 9.87
C ASP A 116 -24.02 33.80 10.76
N ILE A 117 -23.33 32.89 11.47
CA ILE A 117 -22.24 33.21 12.42
C ILE A 117 -21.03 33.86 11.72
N ALA A 118 -20.90 33.68 10.40
CA ALA A 118 -19.79 34.20 9.60
C ALA A 118 -20.17 35.43 8.73
N LYS A 119 -21.33 36.06 8.95
CA LYS A 119 -21.78 37.26 8.21
C LYS A 119 -20.88 38.46 8.54
N GLY A 120 -19.72 38.53 7.90
CA GLY A 120 -18.71 39.57 8.13
C GLY A 120 -17.26 39.11 8.03
N GLN A 121 -17.00 37.80 7.96
CA GLN A 121 -15.67 37.31 7.61
C GLN A 121 -15.57 37.25 6.09
N VAL A 122 -14.92 38.26 5.49
CA VAL A 122 -14.48 38.21 4.10
C VAL A 122 -13.40 37.14 4.04
N ILE A 123 -13.79 35.90 3.74
CA ILE A 123 -12.84 34.85 3.37
C ILE A 123 -12.44 35.15 1.93
N ILE A 124 -11.36 35.91 1.78
CA ILE A 124 -10.76 36.19 0.48
C ILE A 124 -10.16 34.88 0.00
N SER A 125 -10.88 34.24 -0.91
CA SER A 125 -10.51 33.01 -1.57
C SER A 125 -9.38 33.23 -2.55
#